data_AF-F3G894-F1
#
_entry.id   AF-F3G894-F1
#
_cell.length_a   1.000
_cell.length_b   1.000
_cell.length_c   1.000
_cell.angle_alpha   90.00
_cell.angle_beta   90.00
_cell.angle_gamma   90.00
#
_symmetry.space_group_name_H-M   'P 1'
#
loop_
_entity.id
_entity.type
_entity.pdbx_description
1 polymer ?
#
loop_
_entity_poly.entity_id
_entity_poly.type
_entity_poly.pdbx_seq_one_letter_code
_entity_poly.pdbx_strand_id
1 'polypeptide(L)'
;DASIDKSPLEDLADVNILHYGNSATVEESGFISSQPTLFITTSITPDEFVKANPNGMQIGSRRGHMLGSTGSATLVQAEESQLARTLMKDKEEQMLMIGARIVQKAGGAETAEAVRIRYSSDNSVLGTIAGNVSEALKKAILDAQRFMIGEPDEKATAFWLNQAFFDETMTAQDILAQVQLWQQGIIAKSDVRTNLRQGGILEADRTDEDIDEEREADAPVLGSDNNPPVTGEDDEQ
;
A
#
# COMPACT_ATOMS: atom_id res chain seq x y z
N ASP A 1 27.39 6.57 13.85
CA ASP A 1 27.50 5.23 13.28
C ASP A 1 27.86 5.38 11.81
N ALA A 2 28.74 4.55 11.26
CA ALA A 2 29.17 4.60 9.85
C ALA A 2 28.57 3.48 9.00
N SER A 3 27.72 2.63 9.61
CA SER A 3 26.98 1.60 8.90
C SER A 3 25.74 2.20 8.21
N ILE A 4 25.44 1.71 7.01
CA ILE A 4 24.22 2.05 6.29
C ILE A 4 23.09 1.23 6.93
N ASP A 5 22.07 1.91 7.44
CA ASP A 5 20.89 1.25 7.98
C ASP A 5 20.16 0.46 6.90
N LYS A 6 19.55 -0.66 7.30
CA LYS A 6 18.76 -1.49 6.41
C LYS A 6 17.59 -0.71 5.81
N SER A 7 17.31 -0.95 4.53
CA SER A 7 16.21 -0.27 3.85
C SER A 7 14.87 -0.74 4.43
N PRO A 8 13.88 0.15 4.63
CA PRO A 8 12.54 -0.26 5.06
C PRO A 8 11.83 -1.21 4.08
N LEU A 9 12.30 -1.25 2.83
CA LEU A 9 11.79 -2.11 1.76
C LEU A 9 12.60 -3.39 1.57
N GLU A 10 13.70 -3.58 2.32
CA GLU A 10 14.60 -4.72 2.17
C GLU A 10 13.86 -6.04 2.40
N ASP A 11 13.09 -6.14 3.49
CA ASP A 11 12.31 -7.34 3.81
C ASP A 11 11.28 -7.67 2.72
N LEU A 12 10.68 -6.64 2.10
CA LEU A 12 9.74 -6.83 0.98
C LEU A 12 10.47 -7.35 -0.27
N ALA A 13 11.65 -6.81 -0.57
CA ALA A 13 12.47 -7.24 -1.69
C ALA A 13 12.92 -8.69 -1.54
N ASP A 14 13.37 -9.09 -0.34
CA ASP A 14 13.82 -10.46 -0.06
C ASP A 14 12.69 -11.49 -0.24
N VAL A 15 11.49 -11.17 0.27
CA VAL A 15 10.32 -12.06 0.09
C VAL A 15 9.90 -12.13 -1.38
N ASN A 16 9.99 -11.03 -2.13
CA ASN A 16 9.65 -11.01 -3.55
C ASN A 16 10.59 -11.87 -4.40
N ILE A 17 11.90 -11.89 -4.08
CA ILE A 17 12.86 -12.79 -4.75
C ILE A 17 12.47 -14.26 -4.52
N LEU A 18 12.05 -14.62 -3.30
CA LEU A 18 11.60 -15.98 -3.00
C LEU A 18 10.25 -16.31 -3.67
N HIS A 19 9.36 -15.32 -3.80
CA HIS A 19 8.09 -15.47 -4.51
C HIS A 19 8.32 -15.77 -6.00
N TYR A 20 9.27 -15.07 -6.64
CA TYR A 20 9.68 -15.34 -8.02
C TYR A 20 10.19 -16.77 -8.21
N GLY A 21 11.02 -17.28 -7.29
CA GLY A 21 11.51 -18.67 -7.34
C GLY A 21 10.38 -19.70 -7.25
N ASN A 22 9.40 -19.46 -6.38
CA ASN A 22 8.22 -20.32 -6.29
C ASN A 22 7.35 -20.25 -7.56
N SER A 23 7.19 -19.06 -8.17
CA SER A 23 6.49 -18.90 -9.44
C SER A 23 7.13 -19.73 -10.55
N ALA A 24 8.46 -19.69 -10.69
CA ALA A 24 9.18 -20.52 -11.65
C ALA A 24 8.97 -22.02 -11.39
N THR A 25 8.95 -22.43 -10.13
CA THR A 25 8.73 -23.84 -9.73
C THR A 25 7.30 -24.30 -10.03
N VAL A 26 6.29 -23.44 -9.86
CA VAL A 26 4.90 -23.74 -10.24
C VAL A 26 4.78 -23.95 -11.74
N GLU A 27 5.41 -23.09 -12.55
CA GLU A 27 5.41 -23.23 -14.01
C GLU A 27 6.14 -24.49 -14.46
N GLU A 28 7.32 -24.79 -13.89
CA GLU A 28 8.06 -26.02 -14.20
C GLU A 28 7.29 -27.29 -13.81
N SER A 29 6.69 -27.29 -12.62
CA SER A 29 5.83 -28.38 -12.14
C SER A 29 4.61 -28.57 -13.05
N GLY A 30 3.97 -27.48 -13.47
CA GLY A 30 2.88 -27.50 -14.45
C GLY A 30 3.33 -28.07 -15.79
N PHE A 31 4.49 -27.64 -16.30
CA PHE A 31 5.05 -28.12 -17.55
C PHE A 31 5.36 -29.62 -17.52
N ILE A 32 6.01 -30.12 -16.46
CA ILE A 32 6.36 -31.53 -16.31
C ILE A 32 5.09 -32.39 -16.12
N SER A 33 4.16 -31.96 -15.27
CA SER A 33 2.91 -32.69 -15.03
C SER A 33 1.95 -32.70 -16.23
N SER A 34 2.05 -31.71 -17.13
CA SER A 34 1.28 -31.66 -18.37
C SER A 34 1.74 -32.68 -19.43
N GLN A 35 2.89 -33.33 -19.23
CA GLN A 35 3.46 -34.28 -20.16
C GLN A 35 3.24 -35.72 -19.67
N PRO A 36 2.16 -36.40 -20.12
CA PRO A 36 1.89 -37.76 -19.71
C PRO A 36 2.95 -38.71 -20.27
N THR A 37 3.48 -39.58 -19.40
CA THR A 37 4.41 -40.62 -19.82
C THR A 37 3.66 -41.92 -20.09
N LEU A 38 3.92 -42.55 -21.23
CA LEU A 38 3.33 -43.83 -21.59
C LEU A 38 4.09 -44.99 -20.93
N PHE A 39 3.41 -45.71 -20.06
CA PHE A 39 3.89 -46.97 -19.49
C PHE A 39 3.16 -48.14 -20.12
N ILE A 40 3.92 -49.19 -20.43
CA ILE A 40 3.40 -50.38 -21.09
C ILE A 40 3.91 -51.60 -20.34
N THR A 41 3.00 -52.52 -20.08
CA THR A 41 3.33 -53.88 -19.69
C THR A 41 2.93 -54.81 -20.83
N THR A 42 3.81 -55.73 -21.19
CA THR A 42 3.52 -56.74 -22.22
C THR A 42 3.99 -58.11 -21.74
N SER A 43 3.21 -59.13 -22.09
CA SER A 43 3.57 -60.53 -21.85
C SER A 43 4.25 -61.19 -23.04
N ILE A 44 4.49 -60.43 -24.12
CA ILE A 44 5.12 -60.90 -25.36
C ILE A 44 6.65 -60.78 -25.24
N THR A 45 7.38 -61.69 -25.89
CA THR A 45 8.85 -61.61 -25.97
C THR A 45 9.33 -60.40 -26.78
N PRO A 46 10.54 -59.84 -26.52
CA PRO A 46 11.03 -58.64 -27.22
C PRO A 46 11.03 -58.77 -28.76
N ASP A 47 11.35 -59.95 -29.29
CA ASP A 47 11.42 -60.20 -30.73
C ASP A 47 10.03 -60.20 -31.39
N GLU A 48 9.03 -60.76 -30.71
CA GLU A 48 7.63 -60.76 -31.16
C GLU A 48 7.01 -59.36 -31.06
N PHE A 49 7.41 -58.57 -30.07
CA PHE A 49 6.95 -57.20 -29.91
C PHE A 49 7.41 -56.31 -31.08
N VAL A 50 8.66 -56.42 -31.51
CA VAL A 50 9.20 -55.67 -32.66
C VAL A 50 8.50 -56.11 -33.96
N LYS A 51 8.18 -57.39 -34.10
CA LYS A 51 7.47 -57.93 -35.28
C LYS A 51 6.01 -57.48 -35.33
N ALA A 52 5.34 -57.39 -34.18
CA ALA A 52 3.96 -56.93 -34.08
C ALA A 52 3.83 -55.41 -34.20
N ASN A 53 4.85 -54.65 -33.76
CA ASN A 53 4.88 -53.19 -33.82
C ASN A 53 6.12 -52.70 -34.62
N PRO A 54 6.15 -52.88 -35.95
CA PRO A 54 7.34 -52.64 -36.78
C PRO A 54 7.77 -51.17 -36.87
N ASN A 55 6.87 -50.23 -36.57
CA ASN A 55 7.18 -48.78 -36.53
C ASN A 55 7.43 -48.28 -35.10
N GLY A 56 7.61 -49.19 -34.14
CA GLY A 56 7.68 -48.87 -32.72
C GLY A 56 6.37 -48.33 -32.15
N MET A 57 6.42 -47.91 -30.89
CA MET A 57 5.28 -47.33 -30.20
C MET A 57 5.12 -45.86 -30.58
N GLN A 58 3.90 -45.47 -30.89
CA GLN A 58 3.53 -44.10 -31.23
C GLN A 58 2.39 -43.65 -30.33
N ILE A 59 2.48 -42.45 -29.76
CA ILE A 59 1.39 -41.84 -29.01
C ILE A 59 0.46 -41.14 -30.02
N GLY A 60 -0.81 -41.58 -30.08
CA GLY A 60 -1.83 -40.96 -30.92
C GLY A 60 -3.02 -41.86 -31.19
N SER A 61 -4.17 -41.27 -31.56
CA SER A 61 -5.43 -41.98 -31.79
C SER A 61 -5.46 -42.85 -33.04
N ARG A 62 -4.48 -42.69 -33.95
CA ARG A 62 -4.53 -43.23 -35.32
C ARG A 62 -3.87 -44.60 -35.47
N ARG A 63 -3.25 -45.14 -34.42
CA ARG A 63 -2.65 -46.48 -34.42
C ARG A 63 -2.88 -47.19 -33.09
N GLY A 64 -3.38 -48.42 -33.15
CA GLY A 64 -3.45 -49.32 -32.01
C GLY A 64 -2.20 -50.19 -31.91
N HIS A 65 -1.83 -50.58 -30.69
CA HIS A 65 -0.64 -51.39 -30.40
C HIS A 65 -1.04 -52.73 -29.81
N MET A 66 -0.40 -53.81 -30.27
CA MET A 66 -0.63 -55.15 -29.72
C MET A 66 0.31 -55.41 -28.55
N LEU A 67 -0.26 -55.64 -27.36
CA LEU A 67 0.48 -55.81 -26.10
C LEU A 67 0.41 -57.24 -25.53
N GLY A 68 -0.31 -58.15 -26.20
CA GLY A 68 -0.52 -59.53 -25.76
C GLY A 68 -1.83 -59.72 -25.00
N SER A 69 -2.06 -60.92 -24.48
CA SER A 69 -3.32 -61.30 -23.82
C SER A 69 -3.54 -60.61 -22.47
N THR A 70 -2.48 -60.20 -21.80
CA THR A 70 -2.50 -59.58 -20.46
C THR A 70 -1.77 -58.24 -20.41
N GLY A 71 -1.33 -57.72 -21.55
CA GLY A 71 -0.60 -56.44 -21.61
C GLY A 71 -1.53 -55.24 -21.43
N SER A 72 -1.04 -54.22 -20.74
CA SER A 72 -1.76 -52.96 -20.52
C SER A 72 -0.90 -51.76 -20.91
N ALA A 73 -1.54 -50.71 -21.40
CA ALA A 73 -0.93 -49.40 -21.60
C ALA A 73 -1.66 -48.39 -20.73
N THR A 74 -0.92 -47.66 -19.91
CA THR A 74 -1.45 -46.59 -19.07
C THR A 74 -0.63 -45.33 -19.32
N LEU A 75 -1.34 -44.20 -19.44
CA LEU A 75 -0.71 -42.89 -19.39
C LEU A 75 -0.62 -42.50 -17.92
N VAL A 76 0.60 -42.40 -17.40
CA VAL A 76 0.84 -41.88 -16.05
C VAL A 76 1.07 -40.39 -16.18
N GLN A 77 0.15 -39.63 -15.60
CA GLN A 77 0.27 -38.19 -15.45
C GLN A 77 0.56 -37.89 -13.98
N ALA A 78 1.48 -36.96 -13.71
CA ALA A 78 1.70 -36.50 -12.35
C ALA A 78 0.50 -35.67 -11.89
N GLU A 79 0.03 -35.90 -10.66
CA GLU A 79 -0.98 -35.03 -10.06
C GLU A 79 -0.40 -33.63 -9.79
N GLU A 80 -1.25 -32.60 -9.90
CA GLU A 80 -0.85 -31.22 -9.68
C GLU A 80 -0.30 -31.03 -8.25
N SER A 81 0.97 -30.68 -8.13
CA SER A 81 1.57 -30.38 -6.82
C SER A 81 1.10 -29.02 -6.33
N GLN A 82 0.26 -29.01 -5.29
CA GLN A 82 -0.26 -27.76 -4.71
C GLN A 82 0.74 -27.06 -3.76
N LEU A 83 1.81 -27.72 -3.33
CA LEU A 83 2.74 -27.19 -2.33
C LEU A 83 3.37 -25.87 -2.76
N ALA A 84 3.91 -25.82 -3.98
CA ALA A 84 4.56 -24.61 -4.50
C ALA A 84 3.58 -23.44 -4.63
N ARG A 85 2.33 -23.72 -5.03
CA ARG A 85 1.26 -22.73 -5.13
C ARG A 85 0.82 -22.21 -3.76
N THR A 86 0.69 -23.07 -2.77
CA THR A 86 0.39 -22.66 -1.39
C THR A 86 1.50 -21.78 -0.83
N LEU A 87 2.77 -22.17 -1.03
CA LEU A 87 3.92 -21.36 -0.61
C LEU A 87 3.98 -20.00 -1.32
N MET A 88 3.51 -19.88 -2.56
CA MET A 88 3.36 -18.56 -3.21
C MET A 88 2.33 -17.69 -2.50
N LYS A 89 1.15 -18.24 -2.19
CA LYS A 89 0.07 -17.51 -1.50
C LYS A 89 0.50 -17.07 -0.11
N ASP A 90 1.18 -17.94 0.64
CA ASP A 90 1.70 -17.60 1.97
C ASP A 90 2.71 -16.45 1.90
N LYS A 91 3.51 -16.40 0.82
CA LYS A 91 4.44 -15.28 0.58
C LYS A 91 3.74 -14.00 0.15
N GLU A 92 2.67 -14.08 -0.64
CA GLU A 92 1.83 -12.93 -0.96
C GLU A 92 1.19 -12.33 0.30
N GLU A 93 0.70 -13.18 1.21
CA GLU A 93 0.18 -12.74 2.50
C GLU A 93 1.28 -12.12 3.37
N GLN A 94 2.48 -12.69 3.41
CA GLN A 94 3.63 -12.09 4.08
C GLN A 94 3.99 -10.72 3.50
N MET A 95 4.03 -10.59 2.17
CA MET A 95 4.29 -9.31 1.49
C MET A 95 3.20 -8.28 1.80
N LEU A 96 1.93 -8.70 1.86
CA LEU A 96 0.82 -7.84 2.26
C LEU A 96 1.01 -7.35 3.71
N MET A 97 1.41 -8.20 4.63
CA MET A 97 1.66 -7.82 6.03
C MET A 97 2.87 -6.89 6.19
N ILE A 98 3.94 -7.11 5.42
CA ILE A 98 5.10 -6.22 5.38
C ILE A 98 4.71 -4.86 4.78
N GLY A 99 3.98 -4.86 3.66
CA GLY A 99 3.47 -3.64 3.02
C GLY A 99 2.50 -2.88 3.91
N ALA A 100 1.56 -3.58 4.57
CA ALA A 100 0.64 -3.00 5.53
C ALA A 100 1.38 -2.40 6.73
N ARG A 101 2.49 -3.00 7.19
CA ARG A 101 3.35 -2.41 8.24
C ARG A 101 3.98 -1.08 7.79
N ILE A 102 4.33 -0.94 6.52
CA ILE A 102 4.88 0.31 5.96
C ILE A 102 3.79 1.37 5.78
N VAL A 103 2.58 0.94 5.39
CA VAL A 103 1.49 1.84 4.97
C VAL A 103 0.51 2.17 6.08
N GLN A 104 0.29 1.34 7.11
CA GLN A 104 -0.75 1.60 8.13
C GLN A 104 -0.23 2.39 9.35
N LYS A 105 -0.92 3.49 9.66
CA LYS A 105 -0.81 4.18 10.96
C LYS A 105 -1.35 3.24 12.03
N ALA A 106 -0.71 3.19 13.20
CA ALA A 106 -1.22 2.49 14.38
C ALA A 106 -2.64 2.97 14.72
N GLY A 107 -3.66 2.21 14.29
CA GLY A 107 -5.06 2.65 14.37
C GLY A 107 -6.01 1.49 14.13
N GLY A 108 -6.05 0.55 15.07
CA GLY A 108 -7.01 -0.56 15.06
C GLY A 108 -7.04 -1.23 16.43
N ALA A 109 -8.24 -1.52 16.93
CA ALA A 109 -8.55 -1.98 18.28
C ALA A 109 -8.01 -3.38 18.62
N GLU A 110 -6.68 -3.53 18.67
CA GLU A 110 -6.00 -4.59 19.40
C GLU A 110 -5.18 -3.97 20.54
N THR A 111 -5.05 -4.72 21.63
CA THR A 111 -4.59 -4.25 22.95
C THR A 111 -3.43 -3.25 22.87
N ALA A 112 -3.66 -2.05 23.43
CA ALA A 112 -2.88 -0.82 23.28
C ALA A 112 -1.41 -0.86 23.76
N GLU A 113 -0.88 -2.03 24.11
CA GLU A 113 0.47 -2.24 24.63
C GLU A 113 1.33 -3.05 23.63
N ALA A 114 0.74 -4.03 22.93
CA ALA A 114 1.42 -4.76 21.86
C ALA A 114 1.59 -3.92 20.58
N VAL A 115 0.59 -3.08 20.27
CA VAL A 115 0.62 -2.19 19.10
C VAL A 115 1.59 -1.02 19.31
N ARG A 116 1.66 -0.48 20.53
CA ARG A 116 2.54 0.65 20.86
C ARG A 116 4.03 0.29 20.73
N ILE A 117 4.41 -0.92 21.13
CA ILE A 117 5.79 -1.38 21.11
C ILE A 117 6.23 -1.82 19.70
N ARG A 118 5.31 -2.36 18.86
CA ARG A 118 5.66 -2.81 17.50
C ARG A 118 5.53 -1.73 16.42
N TYR A 119 4.60 -0.78 16.53
CA TYR A 119 4.27 0.15 15.43
C TYR A 119 4.67 1.61 15.68
N SER A 120 5.16 1.95 16.88
CA SER A 120 5.77 3.28 17.12
C SER A 120 7.11 3.46 16.38
N SER A 121 7.77 2.37 15.98
CA SER A 121 9.04 2.42 15.25
C SER A 121 8.84 2.76 13.78
N ASP A 122 7.81 2.21 13.12
CA ASP A 122 7.77 2.14 11.66
C ASP A 122 7.04 3.31 10.99
N ASN A 123 5.97 3.83 11.60
CA ASN A 123 5.34 5.08 11.15
C ASN A 123 6.25 6.29 11.36
N SER A 124 7.26 6.15 12.24
CA SER A 124 8.35 7.12 12.41
C SER A 124 9.33 7.07 11.24
N VAL A 125 9.54 5.94 10.57
CA VAL A 125 10.56 5.81 9.52
C VAL A 125 10.21 6.62 8.28
N LEU A 126 8.98 6.55 7.78
CA LEU A 126 8.58 7.30 6.58
C LEU A 126 8.57 8.81 6.86
N GLY A 127 8.07 9.22 8.03
CA GLY A 127 8.15 10.60 8.50
C GLY A 127 9.60 11.08 8.69
N THR A 128 10.48 10.23 9.22
CA THR A 128 11.91 10.51 9.38
C THR A 128 12.60 10.64 8.04
N ILE A 129 12.27 9.79 7.05
CA ILE A 129 12.81 9.90 5.69
C ILE A 129 12.35 11.21 5.04
N ALA A 130 11.05 11.50 5.09
CA ALA A 130 10.50 12.75 4.54
C ALA A 130 11.10 13.98 5.23
N GLY A 131 11.29 13.93 6.55
CA GLY A 131 11.97 14.97 7.34
C GLY A 131 13.44 15.13 6.94
N ASN A 132 14.21 14.03 6.88
CA ASN A 132 15.62 14.05 6.48
C ASN A 132 15.81 14.59 5.06
N VAL A 133 14.94 14.19 4.12
CA VAL A 133 14.95 14.70 2.75
C VAL A 133 14.58 16.18 2.72
N SER A 134 13.59 16.60 3.52
CA SER A 134 13.21 18.01 3.63
C SER A 134 14.37 18.86 4.15
N GLU A 135 15.08 18.39 5.20
CA GLU A 135 16.25 19.07 5.73
C GLU A 135 17.41 19.11 4.73
N ALA A 136 17.67 18.01 4.02
CA ALA A 136 18.72 17.94 3.02
C ALA A 136 18.46 18.91 1.86
N LEU A 137 17.21 18.97 1.38
CA LEU A 137 16.78 19.92 0.35
C LEU A 137 16.86 21.35 0.85
N LYS A 138 16.43 21.63 2.09
CA LYS A 138 16.58 22.95 2.71
C LYS A 138 18.05 23.39 2.72
N LYS A 139 18.97 22.51 3.12
CA LYS A 139 20.42 22.80 3.10
C LYS A 139 20.94 23.07 1.70
N ALA A 140 20.54 22.27 0.71
CA ALA A 140 20.93 22.48 -0.68
C ALA A 140 20.44 23.84 -1.21
N ILE A 141 19.24 24.27 -0.84
CA ILE A 141 18.71 25.61 -1.19
C ILE A 141 19.52 26.72 -0.51
N LEU A 142 19.88 26.56 0.77
CA LEU A 142 20.72 27.52 1.48
C LEU A 142 22.12 27.63 0.87
N ASP A 143 22.71 26.53 0.43
CA ASP A 143 24.00 26.54 -0.27
C ASP A 143 23.90 27.24 -1.64
N ALA A 144 22.79 27.05 -2.36
CA ALA A 144 22.53 27.79 -3.59
C ALA A 144 22.33 29.30 -3.32
N GLN A 145 21.65 29.68 -2.24
CA GLN A 145 21.52 31.08 -1.82
C GLN A 145 22.87 31.70 -1.44
N ARG A 146 23.72 30.96 -0.71
CA ARG A 146 25.10 31.38 -0.42
C ARG A 146 25.88 31.66 -1.70
N PHE A 147 25.72 30.82 -2.72
CA PHE A 147 26.40 31.03 -3.99
C PHE A 147 25.89 32.26 -4.76
N MET A 148 24.58 32.50 -4.76
CA MET A 148 23.95 33.55 -5.56
C MET A 148 23.96 34.94 -4.90
N ILE A 149 23.76 35.00 -3.58
CA ILE A 149 23.48 36.25 -2.82
C ILE A 149 24.55 36.49 -1.74
N GLY A 150 25.37 35.48 -1.41
CA GLY A 150 26.44 35.57 -0.40
C GLY A 150 25.93 35.42 1.03
N GLU A 151 24.83 36.07 1.39
CA GLU A 151 24.15 35.92 2.69
C GLU A 151 22.83 35.14 2.53
N PRO A 152 22.78 33.87 3.00
CA PRO A 152 21.55 33.07 2.96
C PRO A 152 20.59 33.47 4.07
N ASP A 153 19.29 33.47 3.77
CA ASP A 153 18.25 33.72 4.77
C ASP A 153 17.69 32.40 5.29
N GLU A 154 18.21 31.96 6.44
CA GLU A 154 17.79 30.72 7.10
C GLU A 154 16.35 30.77 7.66
N LYS A 155 15.80 31.97 7.88
CA LYS A 155 14.46 32.18 8.45
C LYS A 155 13.38 32.21 7.36
N ALA A 156 13.64 32.86 6.23
CA ALA A 156 12.69 32.91 5.12
C ALA A 156 12.68 31.60 4.30
N THR A 157 13.79 30.86 4.29
CA THR A 157 13.90 29.63 3.50
C THR A 157 13.28 28.44 4.24
N ALA A 158 12.02 28.17 3.93
CA ALA A 158 11.30 26.98 4.39
C ALA A 158 11.10 26.00 3.23
N PHE A 159 11.50 24.74 3.45
CA PHE A 159 11.17 23.62 2.58
C PHE A 159 10.71 22.47 3.47
N TRP A 160 9.50 21.97 3.22
CA TRP A 160 8.92 20.87 3.97
C TRP A 160 8.10 19.99 3.03
N LEU A 161 8.42 18.71 2.98
CA LEU A 161 7.63 17.74 2.23
C LEU A 161 6.33 17.47 2.97
N ASN A 162 5.23 17.24 2.24
CA ASN A 162 4.00 16.80 2.87
C ASN A 162 4.21 15.46 3.59
N GLN A 163 3.87 15.41 4.87
CA GLN A 163 3.93 14.20 5.72
C GLN A 163 2.53 13.66 6.04
N ALA A 164 1.48 14.22 5.44
CA ALA A 164 0.15 13.63 5.46
C ALA A 164 0.13 12.43 4.50
N PHE A 165 0.54 11.27 5.01
CA PHE A 165 0.60 10.01 4.26
C PHE A 165 -0.77 9.32 4.13
N PHE A 166 -1.79 9.84 4.81
CA PHE A 166 -3.14 9.28 4.85
C PHE A 166 -4.14 10.37 4.52
N ASP A 167 -5.21 9.98 3.84
CA ASP A 167 -6.42 10.80 3.77
C ASP A 167 -6.98 10.90 5.19
N GLU A 168 -6.69 11.99 5.89
CA GLU A 168 -7.34 12.30 7.16
C GLU A 168 -8.78 12.68 6.86
N THR A 169 -9.68 11.70 6.85
CA THR A 169 -11.10 11.99 6.81
C THR A 169 -11.48 12.63 8.15
N MET A 170 -11.68 13.96 8.16
CA MET A 170 -12.20 14.64 9.34
C MET A 170 -13.57 14.06 9.69
N THR A 171 -13.74 13.61 10.93
CA THR A 171 -15.05 13.14 11.40
C THR A 171 -15.98 14.31 11.68
N ALA A 172 -17.30 14.06 11.70
CA ALA A 172 -18.27 15.09 12.08
C ALA A 172 -18.01 15.68 13.47
N GLN A 173 -17.38 14.93 14.38
CA GLN A 173 -16.99 15.41 15.71
C GLN A 173 -15.79 16.36 15.65
N ASP A 174 -14.82 16.11 14.77
CA ASP A 174 -13.65 16.98 14.59
C ASP A 174 -14.04 18.34 14.01
N ILE A 175 -14.98 18.35 13.05
CA ILE A 175 -15.55 19.59 12.51
C ILE A 175 -16.21 20.41 13.63
N LEU A 176 -17.05 19.78 14.46
CA LEU A 176 -17.72 20.46 15.56
C LEU A 176 -16.72 21.03 16.58
N ALA A 177 -15.66 20.29 16.91
CA ALA A 177 -14.60 20.75 17.80
C ALA A 177 -13.85 21.96 17.21
N GLN A 178 -13.54 21.96 15.92
CA GLN A 178 -12.90 23.10 15.26
C GLN A 178 -13.80 24.34 15.23
N VAL A 179 -15.09 24.17 14.98
CA VAL A 179 -16.06 25.29 15.07
C VAL A 179 -16.11 25.85 16.50
N GLN A 180 -16.06 25.01 17.53
CA GLN A 180 -16.00 25.47 18.92
C GLN A 180 -14.70 26.22 19.24
N LEU A 181 -13.55 25.74 18.77
CA LEU A 181 -12.25 26.42 18.96
C LEU A 181 -12.24 27.79 18.26
N TRP A 182 -12.87 27.90 17.10
CA TRP A 182 -13.06 29.17 16.39
C TRP A 182 -13.99 30.11 17.16
N GLN A 183 -15.14 29.63 17.65
CA GLN A 183 -16.07 30.41 18.46
C GLN A 183 -15.46 30.91 19.77
N GLN A 184 -14.54 30.13 20.36
CA GLN A 184 -13.79 30.51 21.57
C GLN A 184 -12.62 31.46 21.27
N GLY A 185 -12.35 31.76 19.99
CA GLY A 185 -11.28 32.66 19.57
C GLY A 185 -9.87 32.07 19.68
N ILE A 186 -9.74 30.75 19.77
CA ILE A 186 -8.45 30.06 19.90
C ILE A 186 -7.77 29.90 18.53
N ILE A 187 -8.55 29.75 17.46
CA ILE A 187 -8.07 29.61 16.08
C ILE A 187 -8.78 30.59 15.13
N ALA A 188 -8.11 31.00 14.05
CA ALA A 188 -8.69 31.88 13.05
C ALA A 188 -9.56 31.12 12.04
N LYS A 189 -10.40 31.87 11.31
CA LYS A 189 -11.25 31.30 10.23
C LYS A 189 -10.41 30.67 9.11
N SER A 190 -9.24 31.24 8.82
CA SER A 190 -8.25 30.69 7.87
C SER A 190 -7.71 29.34 8.31
N ASP A 191 -7.51 29.14 9.61
CA ASP A 191 -6.98 27.90 10.16
C ASP A 191 -8.02 26.78 10.05
N VAL A 192 -9.29 27.09 10.34
CA VAL A 192 -10.41 26.16 10.13
C VAL A 192 -10.52 25.76 8.67
N ARG A 193 -10.41 26.70 7.72
CA ARG A 193 -10.46 26.40 6.28
C ARG A 193 -9.28 25.56 5.83
N THR A 194 -8.09 25.84 6.34
CA THR A 194 -6.87 25.06 6.05
C THR A 194 -7.03 23.63 6.58
N ASN A 195 -7.56 23.47 7.79
CA ASN A 195 -7.82 22.15 8.38
C ASN A 195 -8.92 21.40 7.62
N LEU A 196 -9.99 22.08 7.18
CA LEU A 196 -11.06 21.49 6.35
C LEU A 196 -10.58 21.11 4.94
N ARG A 197 -9.60 21.84 4.36
CA ARG A 197 -8.91 21.46 3.12
C ARG A 197 -8.01 20.24 3.33
N GLN A 198 -7.26 20.20 4.43
CA GLN A 198 -6.47 19.01 4.83
C GLN A 198 -7.36 17.79 5.09
N GLY A 199 -8.57 18.01 5.63
CA GLY A 199 -9.56 16.97 5.90
C GLY A 199 -10.34 16.47 4.67
N GLY A 200 -10.05 17.00 3.47
CA GLY A 200 -10.72 16.66 2.21
C GLY A 200 -12.18 17.11 2.10
N ILE A 201 -12.65 17.98 3.01
CA ILE A 201 -14.03 18.50 3.02
C ILE A 201 -14.16 19.70 2.08
N LEU A 202 -13.11 20.53 2.02
CA LEU A 202 -12.97 21.62 1.05
C LEU A 202 -11.99 21.19 -0.05
N GLU A 203 -12.29 21.54 -1.30
CA GLU A 203 -11.35 21.34 -2.40
C GLU A 203 -10.06 22.14 -2.17
N ALA A 204 -8.91 21.51 -2.40
CA ALA A 204 -7.59 22.10 -2.13
C ALA A 204 -7.30 23.34 -3.00
N ASP A 205 -7.90 23.40 -4.19
CA ASP A 205 -7.71 24.48 -5.17
C ASP A 205 -8.60 25.71 -4.89
N ARG A 206 -9.57 25.62 -3.97
CA ARG A 206 -10.41 26.78 -3.60
C ARG A 206 -9.64 27.72 -2.69
N THR A 207 -9.55 28.99 -3.11
CA THR A 207 -8.91 30.02 -2.30
C THR A 207 -9.83 30.51 -1.19
N ASP A 208 -9.24 31.11 -0.15
CA ASP A 208 -10.04 31.70 0.93
C ASP A 208 -10.86 32.89 0.41
N GLU A 209 -10.36 33.61 -0.60
CA GLU A 209 -11.07 34.69 -1.29
C GLU A 209 -12.32 34.17 -2.03
N ASP A 210 -12.22 33.10 -2.81
CA ASP A 210 -13.36 32.53 -3.55
C ASP A 210 -14.49 32.11 -2.59
N ILE A 211 -14.13 31.55 -1.42
CA ILE A 211 -15.10 31.12 -0.40
C ILE A 211 -15.76 32.33 0.28
N ASP A 212 -15.00 33.40 0.52
CA ASP A 212 -15.57 34.63 1.10
C ASP A 212 -16.47 35.36 0.10
N GLU A 213 -16.10 35.42 -1.18
CA GLU A 213 -16.93 36.01 -2.25
C GLU A 213 -18.25 35.24 -2.43
N GLU A 214 -18.22 33.90 -2.43
CA GLU A 214 -19.45 33.09 -2.49
C GLU A 214 -20.34 33.29 -1.25
N ARG A 215 -19.74 33.36 -0.05
CA ARG A 215 -20.50 33.57 1.19
C ARG A 215 -21.09 34.99 1.27
N GLU A 216 -20.44 35.98 0.67
CA GLU A 216 -20.98 37.34 0.57
C GLU A 216 -22.03 37.48 -0.54
N ALA A 217 -21.96 36.66 -1.58
CA ALA A 217 -22.98 36.57 -2.63
C ALA A 217 -24.25 35.84 -2.17
N ASP A 218 -24.11 34.89 -1.23
CA ASP A 218 -25.23 34.17 -0.61
C ASP A 218 -25.91 34.99 0.50
N ALA A 219 -27.24 34.93 0.57
CA ALA A 219 -28.01 35.57 1.63
C ALA A 219 -27.61 35.02 3.01
N PRO A 220 -27.53 35.85 4.07
CA PRO A 220 -27.10 35.40 5.39
C PRO A 220 -28.01 34.29 5.88
N VAL A 221 -27.41 33.18 6.34
CA VAL A 221 -28.11 32.06 6.95
C VAL A 221 -28.86 32.60 8.18
N LEU A 222 -30.19 32.65 8.08
CA LEU A 222 -31.09 33.07 9.15
C LEU A 222 -30.99 32.09 10.33
N GLY A 223 -30.18 32.43 11.33
CA GLY A 223 -30.24 31.77 12.64
C GLY A 223 -28.97 31.76 13.46
N SER A 224 -28.45 32.92 13.90
CA SER A 224 -27.69 32.97 15.17
C SER A 224 -27.60 34.35 15.84
N ASP A 225 -28.52 35.28 15.60
CA ASP A 225 -28.58 36.50 16.40
C ASP A 225 -29.47 36.29 17.62
N ASN A 226 -28.94 35.58 18.62
CA ASN A 226 -29.42 35.65 19.99
C ASN A 226 -28.36 36.33 20.85
N ASN A 227 -28.14 37.62 20.61
CA ASN A 227 -27.52 38.48 21.60
C ASN A 227 -28.64 39.02 22.51
N PRO A 228 -28.74 38.65 23.79
CA PRO A 228 -29.74 39.24 24.67
C PRO A 228 -29.42 40.73 24.86
N PRO A 229 -30.43 41.62 24.87
CA PRO A 229 -30.20 43.05 24.96
C PRO A 229 -29.59 43.39 26.33
N VAL A 230 -28.45 44.06 26.31
CA VAL A 230 -27.89 44.75 27.47
C VAL A 230 -28.79 45.95 27.73
N THR A 231 -29.71 45.84 28.69
CA THR A 231 -30.38 46.99 29.27
C THR A 231 -29.37 47.71 30.16
N GLY A 232 -28.72 48.73 29.62
CA GLY A 232 -28.07 49.76 30.42
C GLY A 232 -29.14 50.68 30.99
N GLU A 233 -29.38 50.57 32.30
CA GLU A 233 -29.90 51.69 33.07
C GLU A 233 -28.71 52.29 33.80
N ASP A 234 -28.31 53.50 33.42
CA ASP A 234 -27.80 54.50 34.35
C ASP A 234 -28.16 55.90 33.79
N ASP A 235 -29.01 56.56 34.58
CA ASP A 235 -28.98 57.98 34.96
C ASP A 235 -29.74 59.12 34.21
N GLU A 236 -30.46 59.87 35.06
CA GLU A 236 -30.80 61.32 35.07
C GLU A 236 -32.23 61.80 34.70
N GLN A 237 -33.10 61.90 35.72
CA GLN A 237 -33.67 63.16 36.27
C GLN A 237 -34.53 62.95 37.52
#